data_AF-A0A1C5NZX2-F1
#
_entry.id   AF-A0A1C5NZX2-F1
#
_cell.length_a   1.000
_cell.length_b   1.000
_cell.length_c   1.000
_cell.angle_alpha   90.00
_cell.angle_beta   90.00
_cell.angle_gamma   90.00
#
_symmetry.space_group_name_H-M   'P 1'
#
loop_
_entity.id
_entity.type
_entity.pdbx_description
1 polymer ?
#
loop_
_entity_poly.entity_id
_entity_poly.type
_entity_poly.pdbx_seq_one_letter_code
_entity_poly.pdbx_strand_id
1 'polypeptide(L)'
;MEQYISRFDELNESIENGGNDEGYKWRAESQFKNNWNLDDTDFEGMFIKSMQEISNLIDNATVQPIGGIRLLLKQEKEVEFVRQSFRNLFCEDGGDLDKRQERIDEFIDTVNAKIEKYVNGSWKYPQSRNSVIYYLNLWKPEENYIFKSTEATAWANCIEYGDDFGSGKTFSLKKYYKMCDELLEEIKDNQELLKLHSERMTKEAKEYDDKLHILVYDVIYCAYTYGFYQNMSISKTSIKERIRRASNRQKMDDLQNIILTAEERIKQAQGEIKPLPDLTGKQV
;
A
#
# COMPACT_ATOMS: atom_id res chain seq x y z
N MET A 1 15.87 2.87 7.93
CA MET A 1 15.77 1.67 8.79
C MET A 1 16.43 1.86 10.15
N GLU A 2 17.70 2.28 10.22
CA GLU A 2 18.42 2.46 11.50
C GLU A 2 17.66 3.30 12.55
N GLN A 3 17.12 4.46 12.15
CA GLN A 3 16.33 5.32 13.05
C GLN A 3 15.06 4.66 13.60
N TYR A 4 14.45 3.76 12.82
CA TYR A 4 13.27 3.03 13.24
C TYR A 4 13.64 1.96 14.28
N ILE A 5 14.74 1.23 14.04
CA ILE A 5 15.26 0.20 14.96
C ILE A 5 15.71 0.84 16.28
N SER A 6 16.50 1.92 16.23
CA SER A 6 17.04 2.57 17.42
C SER A 6 15.97 3.18 18.33
N ARG A 7 14.80 3.49 17.78
CA ARG A 7 13.64 4.02 18.50
C ARG A 7 12.53 2.99 18.71
N PHE A 8 12.76 1.72 18.36
CA PHE A 8 11.72 0.69 18.39
C PHE A 8 11.04 0.56 19.76
N ASP A 9 11.81 0.63 20.85
CA ASP A 9 11.27 0.58 22.20
C ASP A 9 10.34 1.77 22.48
N GLU A 10 10.76 2.99 22.15
CA GLU A 10 9.94 4.21 22.28
C GLU A 10 8.66 4.15 21.43
N LEU A 11 8.76 3.59 20.21
CA LEU A 11 7.62 3.42 19.33
C LEU A 11 6.59 2.44 19.90
N ASN A 12 7.02 1.41 20.62
CA ASN A 12 6.13 0.38 21.17
C ASN A 12 5.70 0.60 22.61
N GLU A 13 6.39 1.48 23.34
CA GLU A 13 6.04 1.82 24.71
C GLU A 13 4.64 2.43 24.77
N SER A 14 3.89 2.12 25.82
CA SER A 14 2.50 2.56 25.94
C SER A 14 2.40 4.08 26.08
N ILE A 15 1.27 4.66 25.64
CA ILE A 15 1.00 6.09 25.80
C ILE A 15 1.02 6.49 27.29
N GLU A 16 0.58 5.60 28.19
CA GLU A 16 0.60 5.83 29.65
C GLU A 16 2.03 5.99 30.19
N ASN A 17 2.99 5.31 29.58
CA ASN A 17 4.41 5.39 29.92
C ASN A 17 5.18 6.43 29.07
N GLY A 18 4.47 7.27 28.31
CA GLY A 18 5.07 8.32 27.48
C GLY A 18 5.63 7.85 26.14
N GLY A 19 5.28 6.62 25.71
CA GLY A 19 5.59 6.10 24.38
C GLY A 19 4.52 6.42 23.34
N ASN A 20 4.64 5.77 22.18
CA ASN A 20 3.78 6.02 21.01
C ASN A 20 2.76 4.91 20.73
N ASP A 21 2.91 3.74 21.34
CA ASP A 21 2.03 2.58 21.20
C ASP A 21 1.74 2.18 19.74
N GLU A 22 2.76 2.16 18.88
CA GLU A 22 2.61 1.85 17.46
C GLU A 22 2.14 0.41 17.18
N GLY A 23 2.20 -0.46 18.19
CA GLY A 23 1.61 -1.79 18.19
C GLY A 23 0.09 -1.80 17.95
N TYR A 24 -0.61 -0.68 18.21
CA TYR A 24 -2.05 -0.58 18.03
C TYR A 24 -2.55 -0.92 16.63
N LYS A 25 -1.73 -0.71 15.59
CA LYS A 25 -2.09 -1.07 14.21
C LYS A 25 -2.40 -2.55 14.09
N TRP A 26 -1.60 -3.41 14.71
CA TRP A 26 -1.81 -4.87 14.68
C TRP A 26 -3.00 -5.31 15.55
N ARG A 27 -3.26 -4.60 16.65
CA ARG A 27 -4.47 -4.81 17.45
C ARG A 27 -5.74 -4.43 16.68
N ALA A 28 -5.68 -3.37 15.88
CA ALA A 28 -6.76 -2.90 15.03
C ALA A 28 -7.15 -3.95 13.96
N GLU A 29 -6.17 -4.53 13.26
CA GLU A 29 -6.38 -5.65 12.35
C GLU A 29 -6.94 -6.89 13.06
N SER A 30 -6.42 -7.23 14.25
CA SER A 30 -6.96 -8.32 15.07
C SER A 30 -8.43 -8.11 15.42
N GLN A 31 -8.81 -6.88 15.80
CA GLN A 31 -10.19 -6.53 16.13
C GLN A 31 -11.10 -6.71 14.92
N PHE A 32 -10.68 -6.27 13.74
CA PHE A 32 -11.47 -6.42 12.53
C PHE A 32 -11.65 -7.89 12.16
N LYS A 33 -10.56 -8.67 12.09
CA LYS A 33 -10.61 -10.09 11.71
C LYS A 33 -11.51 -10.94 12.62
N ASN A 34 -11.54 -10.63 13.92
CA ASN A 34 -12.34 -11.37 14.90
C ASN A 34 -13.85 -11.05 14.85
N ASN A 35 -14.25 -9.95 14.20
CA ASN A 35 -15.63 -9.47 14.27
C ASN A 35 -16.28 -9.28 12.90
N TRP A 36 -15.49 -9.16 11.83
CA TRP A 36 -16.02 -8.86 10.52
C TRP A 36 -16.75 -10.07 9.90
N ASN A 37 -18.04 -9.88 9.62
CA ASN A 37 -18.86 -10.88 8.93
C ASN A 37 -19.86 -10.19 8.00
N LEU A 38 -19.67 -10.31 6.68
CA LEU A 38 -20.54 -9.68 5.68
C LEU A 38 -21.98 -10.16 5.73
N ASP A 39 -22.20 -11.40 6.17
CA ASP A 39 -23.51 -12.03 6.22
C ASP A 39 -24.16 -11.93 7.61
N ASP A 40 -23.60 -11.11 8.52
CA ASP A 40 -24.18 -10.87 9.83
C ASP A 40 -25.55 -10.18 9.69
N THR A 41 -26.52 -10.68 10.46
CA THR A 41 -27.87 -10.14 10.52
C THR A 41 -27.91 -8.74 11.14
N ASP A 42 -27.04 -8.48 12.13
CA ASP A 42 -26.84 -7.15 12.72
C ASP A 42 -25.59 -6.51 12.11
N PHE A 43 -25.68 -6.13 10.83
CA PHE A 43 -24.55 -5.59 10.10
C PHE A 43 -24.06 -4.25 10.67
N GLU A 44 -24.95 -3.42 11.26
CA GLU A 44 -24.54 -2.18 11.94
C GLU A 44 -23.70 -2.49 13.19
N GLY A 45 -24.20 -3.36 14.07
CA GLY A 45 -23.48 -3.77 15.28
C GLY A 45 -22.15 -4.45 14.96
N MET A 46 -22.15 -5.35 13.97
CA MET A 46 -20.95 -6.01 13.45
C MET A 46 -19.92 -4.99 12.95
N PHE A 47 -20.34 -4.02 12.13
CA PHE A 47 -19.46 -2.98 11.59
C PHE A 47 -18.85 -2.13 12.72
N ILE A 48 -19.67 -1.65 13.66
CA ILE A 48 -19.21 -0.84 14.80
C ILE A 48 -18.18 -1.62 15.63
N LYS A 49 -18.46 -2.89 15.92
CA LYS A 49 -17.57 -3.75 16.69
C LYS A 49 -16.24 -3.99 15.96
N SER A 50 -16.30 -4.26 14.66
CA SER A 50 -15.11 -4.49 13.83
C SER A 50 -14.22 -3.26 13.70
N MET A 51 -14.81 -2.06 13.69
CA MET A 51 -14.10 -0.78 13.50
C MET A 51 -13.63 -0.12 14.80
N GLN A 52 -13.88 -0.73 15.96
CA GLN A 52 -13.71 -0.11 17.27
C GLN A 52 -12.27 0.37 17.55
N GLU A 53 -11.27 -0.46 17.24
CA GLU A 53 -9.85 -0.17 17.49
C GLU A 53 -9.18 0.63 16.35
N ILE A 54 -9.92 0.87 15.25
CA ILE A 54 -9.39 1.46 14.01
C ILE A 54 -9.60 2.98 13.95
N SER A 55 -10.46 3.52 14.83
CA SER A 55 -10.97 4.89 14.69
C SER A 55 -9.89 5.96 14.63
N ASN A 56 -8.67 5.74 15.17
CA ASN A 56 -7.60 6.74 15.10
C ASN A 56 -6.77 6.68 13.80
N LEU A 57 -6.80 5.54 13.08
CA LEU A 57 -6.09 5.35 11.80
C LEU A 57 -6.89 5.90 10.62
N ILE A 58 -8.21 5.77 10.64
CA ILE A 58 -9.09 6.26 9.56
C ILE A 58 -9.72 7.60 9.93
N ASP A 59 -10.39 7.65 11.07
CA ASP A 59 -11.05 8.86 11.56
C ASP A 59 -10.04 9.72 12.35
N ASN A 60 -10.30 11.01 12.39
CA ASN A 60 -9.63 11.96 13.27
C ASN A 60 -10.59 13.12 13.59
N ALA A 61 -10.08 14.16 14.25
CA ALA A 61 -10.87 15.34 14.62
C ALA A 61 -11.46 16.07 13.40
N THR A 62 -10.81 15.95 12.25
CA THR A 62 -11.09 16.70 11.02
C THR A 62 -11.98 15.83 10.11
N VAL A 63 -11.54 14.63 9.73
CA VAL A 63 -12.26 13.72 8.84
C VAL A 63 -12.71 12.45 9.56
N GLN A 64 -13.90 11.94 9.22
CA GLN A 64 -14.53 10.76 9.80
C GLN A 64 -15.15 9.82 8.73
N PRO A 65 -14.35 9.17 7.87
CA PRO A 65 -14.85 8.19 6.92
C PRO A 65 -15.65 7.04 7.57
N ILE A 66 -15.22 6.47 8.70
CA ILE A 66 -15.99 5.44 9.43
C ILE A 66 -17.29 6.06 9.93
N GLY A 67 -17.24 7.28 10.46
CA GLY A 67 -18.43 8.08 10.78
C GLY A 67 -19.42 8.18 9.61
N GLY A 68 -18.92 8.35 8.38
CA GLY A 68 -19.73 8.39 7.16
C GLY A 68 -20.43 7.06 6.85
N ILE A 69 -19.75 5.93 7.05
CA ILE A 69 -20.36 4.60 6.92
C ILE A 69 -21.42 4.38 8.01
N ARG A 70 -21.10 4.72 9.27
CA ARG A 70 -22.04 4.63 10.40
C ARG A 70 -23.28 5.48 10.18
N LEU A 71 -23.14 6.65 9.56
CA LEU A 71 -24.26 7.50 9.19
C LEU A 71 -25.23 6.76 8.24
N LEU A 72 -24.70 6.06 7.23
CA LEU A 72 -25.50 5.27 6.32
C LEU A 72 -26.14 4.06 7.03
N LEU A 73 -25.38 3.35 7.87
CA LEU A 73 -25.87 2.16 8.58
C LEU A 73 -27.03 2.46 9.54
N LYS A 74 -27.08 3.66 10.12
CA LYS A 74 -28.24 4.12 10.92
C LYS A 74 -29.53 4.25 10.11
N GLN A 75 -29.46 4.24 8.78
CA GLN A 75 -30.62 4.27 7.90
C GLN A 75 -30.90 2.83 7.45
N GLU A 76 -31.95 2.21 7.99
CA GLU A 76 -32.31 0.80 7.72
C GLU A 76 -32.30 0.45 6.21
N LYS A 77 -32.84 1.35 5.38
CA LYS A 77 -32.90 1.19 3.91
C LYS A 77 -31.54 1.20 3.20
N GLU A 78 -30.48 1.65 3.85
CA GLU A 78 -29.13 1.75 3.28
C GLU A 78 -28.19 0.64 3.76
N VAL A 79 -28.61 -0.18 4.74
CA VAL A 79 -27.77 -1.26 5.30
C VAL A 79 -27.31 -2.22 4.20
N GLU A 80 -28.24 -2.69 3.35
CA GLU A 80 -27.89 -3.59 2.24
C GLU A 80 -27.01 -2.91 1.19
N PHE A 81 -27.21 -1.60 0.96
CA PHE A 81 -26.33 -0.84 0.06
C PHE A 81 -24.89 -0.85 0.57
N VAL A 82 -24.67 -0.54 1.86
CA VAL A 82 -23.33 -0.55 2.46
C VAL A 82 -22.74 -1.97 2.44
N ARG A 83 -23.52 -2.99 2.79
CA ARG A 83 -23.09 -4.40 2.73
C ARG A 83 -22.63 -4.77 1.32
N GLN A 84 -23.41 -4.43 0.30
CA GLN A 84 -23.06 -4.72 -1.09
C GLN A 84 -21.86 -3.91 -1.59
N SER A 85 -21.69 -2.65 -1.15
CA SER A 85 -20.49 -1.86 -1.44
C SER A 85 -19.22 -2.53 -0.92
N PHE A 86 -19.23 -3.04 0.32
CA PHE A 86 -18.08 -3.79 0.85
C PHE A 86 -17.89 -5.14 0.13
N ARG A 87 -18.97 -5.86 -0.20
CA ARG A 87 -18.89 -7.09 -0.99
C ARG A 87 -18.24 -6.85 -2.37
N ASN A 88 -18.60 -5.75 -3.03
CA ASN A 88 -17.98 -5.35 -4.30
C ASN A 88 -16.50 -5.01 -4.11
N LEU A 89 -16.16 -4.20 -3.09
CA LEU A 89 -14.78 -3.83 -2.78
C LEU A 89 -13.89 -5.05 -2.51
N PHE A 90 -14.42 -6.04 -1.78
CA PHE A 90 -13.72 -7.24 -1.34
C PHE A 90 -13.79 -8.42 -2.31
N CYS A 91 -14.38 -8.21 -3.49
CA CYS A 91 -14.45 -9.24 -4.52
C CYS A 91 -13.03 -9.72 -4.90
N GLU A 92 -12.90 -10.90 -5.48
CA GLU A 92 -11.60 -11.39 -5.97
C GLU A 92 -11.20 -10.63 -7.24
N ASP A 93 -9.94 -10.21 -7.34
CA ASP A 93 -9.37 -9.58 -8.55
C ASP A 93 -8.28 -10.43 -9.23
N GLY A 94 -7.91 -11.56 -8.62
CA GLY A 94 -6.83 -12.42 -9.12
C GLY A 94 -5.44 -11.79 -9.05
N GLY A 95 -5.24 -10.80 -8.17
CA GLY A 95 -3.98 -10.04 -8.06
C GLY A 95 -3.85 -8.90 -9.07
N ASP A 96 -4.91 -8.60 -9.82
CA ASP A 96 -4.94 -7.53 -10.80
C ASP A 96 -5.15 -6.17 -10.09
N LEU A 97 -4.05 -5.43 -9.92
CA LEU A 97 -4.06 -4.14 -9.22
C LEU A 97 -4.81 -3.04 -9.98
N ASP A 98 -4.99 -3.18 -11.30
CA ASP A 98 -5.79 -2.21 -12.07
C ASP A 98 -7.28 -2.41 -11.77
N LYS A 99 -7.75 -3.67 -11.75
CA LYS A 99 -9.12 -3.99 -11.29
C LYS A 99 -9.35 -3.62 -9.83
N ARG A 100 -8.35 -3.85 -8.97
CA ARG A 100 -8.44 -3.45 -7.56
C ARG A 100 -8.62 -1.94 -7.44
N GLN A 101 -7.89 -1.16 -8.23
CA GLN A 101 -8.02 0.30 -8.28
C GLN A 101 -9.39 0.73 -8.78
N GLU A 102 -9.94 0.10 -9.83
CA GLU A 102 -11.29 0.38 -10.31
C GLU A 102 -12.34 0.21 -9.20
N ARG A 103 -12.24 -0.84 -8.38
CA ARG A 103 -13.15 -1.08 -7.25
C ARG A 103 -12.97 -0.09 -6.11
N ILE A 104 -11.74 0.35 -5.86
CA ILE A 104 -11.47 1.42 -4.89
C ILE A 104 -12.17 2.70 -5.34
N ASP A 105 -11.99 3.09 -6.60
CA ASP A 105 -12.56 4.32 -7.14
C ASP A 105 -14.10 4.21 -7.21
N GLU A 106 -14.67 3.06 -7.60
CA GLU A 106 -16.12 2.81 -7.57
C GLU A 106 -16.70 2.89 -6.16
N PHE A 107 -16.04 2.30 -5.16
CA PHE A 107 -16.49 2.39 -3.77
C PHE A 107 -16.51 3.85 -3.29
N ILE A 108 -15.45 4.61 -3.57
CA ILE A 108 -15.37 6.04 -3.21
C ILE A 108 -16.52 6.79 -3.85
N ASP A 109 -16.72 6.66 -5.17
CA ASP A 109 -17.73 7.43 -5.90
C ASP A 109 -19.15 7.08 -5.44
N THR A 110 -19.46 5.79 -5.36
CA THR A 110 -20.82 5.31 -5.02
C THR A 110 -21.20 5.61 -3.58
N VAL A 111 -20.30 5.35 -2.63
CA VAL A 111 -20.55 5.58 -1.20
C VAL A 111 -20.60 7.08 -0.90
N ASN A 112 -19.71 7.89 -1.50
CA ASN A 112 -19.74 9.34 -1.28
C ASN A 112 -20.99 9.99 -1.87
N ALA A 113 -21.42 9.57 -3.07
CA ALA A 113 -22.69 10.02 -3.64
C ALA A 113 -23.89 9.64 -2.75
N LYS A 114 -23.79 8.55 -1.99
CA LYS A 114 -24.82 8.18 -1.01
C LYS A 114 -24.75 9.03 0.25
N ILE A 115 -23.56 9.20 0.84
CA ILE A 115 -23.32 10.05 2.03
C ILE A 115 -23.81 11.48 1.78
N GLU A 116 -23.52 12.04 0.61
CA GLU A 116 -23.88 13.42 0.26
C GLU A 116 -25.38 13.71 0.37
N LYS A 117 -26.23 12.71 0.12
CA LYS A 117 -27.70 12.82 0.27
C LYS A 117 -28.14 13.07 1.72
N TYR A 118 -27.28 12.80 2.70
CA TYR A 118 -27.57 12.93 4.13
C TYR A 118 -26.84 14.10 4.81
N VAL A 119 -25.69 14.56 4.28
CA VAL A 119 -24.84 15.57 4.95
C VAL A 119 -24.49 16.80 4.12
N ASN A 120 -25.04 16.94 2.90
CA ASN A 120 -24.99 18.12 2.02
C ASN A 120 -23.71 18.98 2.15
N GLY A 121 -22.66 18.61 1.42
CA GLY A 121 -21.41 19.36 1.29
C GLY A 121 -20.44 19.18 2.46
N SER A 122 -20.70 18.22 3.35
CA SER A 122 -19.80 17.94 4.46
C SER A 122 -18.51 17.27 3.97
N TRP A 123 -17.38 17.93 4.19
CA TRP A 123 -16.05 17.37 3.92
C TRP A 123 -15.61 16.35 5.00
N LYS A 124 -16.37 16.21 6.08
CA LYS A 124 -16.03 15.38 7.24
C LYS A 124 -16.22 13.89 6.95
N TYR A 125 -17.35 13.50 6.38
CA TYR A 125 -17.75 12.10 6.23
C TYR A 125 -17.33 11.35 4.95
N PRO A 126 -16.95 12.00 3.84
CA PRO A 126 -16.59 11.29 2.62
C PRO A 126 -15.45 10.29 2.81
N GLN A 127 -15.57 9.16 2.12
CA GLN A 127 -14.51 8.19 1.92
C GLN A 127 -13.41 8.80 1.07
N SER A 128 -12.17 8.42 1.37
CA SER A 128 -10.99 8.79 0.62
C SER A 128 -10.24 7.55 0.18
N ARG A 129 -9.29 7.71 -0.73
CA ARG A 129 -8.41 6.60 -1.12
C ARG A 129 -7.66 6.00 0.07
N ASN A 130 -7.24 6.84 1.02
CA ASN A 130 -6.58 6.38 2.24
C ASN A 130 -7.49 5.42 3.03
N SER A 131 -8.76 5.78 3.24
CA SER A 131 -9.69 4.95 4.01
C SER A 131 -10.06 3.66 3.28
N VAL A 132 -10.29 3.73 1.96
CA VAL A 132 -10.71 2.57 1.18
C VAL A 132 -9.59 1.55 0.97
N ILE A 133 -8.35 2.01 0.73
CA ILE A 133 -7.19 1.10 0.70
C ILE A 133 -6.99 0.45 2.08
N TYR A 134 -7.26 1.18 3.17
CA TYR A 134 -7.15 0.59 4.50
C TYR A 134 -8.23 -0.47 4.78
N TYR A 135 -9.46 -0.30 4.28
CA TYR A 135 -10.47 -1.38 4.32
C TYR A 135 -10.00 -2.66 3.60
N LEU A 136 -9.26 -2.53 2.49
CA LEU A 136 -8.67 -3.68 1.80
C LEU A 136 -7.57 -4.35 2.63
N ASN A 137 -6.72 -3.58 3.31
CA ASN A 137 -5.72 -4.11 4.23
C ASN A 137 -6.37 -4.84 5.42
N LEU A 138 -7.44 -4.30 6.00
CA LEU A 138 -8.20 -4.98 7.05
C LEU A 138 -8.77 -6.33 6.56
N TRP A 139 -9.29 -6.37 5.33
CA TRP A 139 -9.85 -7.58 4.73
C TRP A 139 -8.79 -8.64 4.42
N LYS A 140 -7.70 -8.26 3.74
CA LYS A 140 -6.59 -9.14 3.36
C LYS A 140 -5.26 -8.40 3.53
N PRO A 141 -4.70 -8.35 4.75
CA PRO A 141 -3.47 -7.61 5.03
C PRO A 141 -2.27 -8.19 4.28
N GLU A 142 -2.26 -9.51 4.04
CA GLU A 142 -1.26 -10.24 3.28
C GLU A 142 -1.25 -9.95 1.76
N GLU A 143 -2.25 -9.23 1.24
CA GLU A 143 -2.36 -8.87 -0.18
C GLU A 143 -2.37 -7.35 -0.42
N ASN A 144 -2.54 -6.54 0.63
CA ASN A 144 -2.77 -5.11 0.49
C ASN A 144 -1.90 -4.30 1.47
N TYR A 145 -1.25 -3.25 0.97
CA TYR A 145 -0.57 -2.26 1.79
C TYR A 145 -1.54 -1.16 2.28
N ILE A 146 -1.15 -0.47 3.35
CA ILE A 146 -1.87 0.69 3.91
C ILE A 146 -1.36 1.97 3.26
N PHE A 147 -2.26 2.82 2.74
CA PHE A 147 -1.89 4.06 2.07
C PHE A 147 -2.28 5.31 2.85
N LYS A 148 -1.30 6.19 3.08
CA LYS A 148 -1.51 7.59 3.47
C LYS A 148 -0.71 8.52 2.56
N SER A 149 -1.42 9.37 1.83
CA SER A 149 -0.81 10.16 0.74
C SER A 149 0.37 11.04 1.19
N THR A 150 0.32 11.65 2.38
CA THR A 150 1.35 12.60 2.83
C THR A 150 2.64 11.86 3.16
N GLU A 151 2.53 10.79 3.93
CA GLU A 151 3.61 9.93 4.41
C GLU A 151 4.24 9.18 3.24
N ALA A 152 3.43 8.59 2.36
CA ALA A 152 3.92 7.92 1.16
C ALA A 152 4.67 8.89 0.23
N THR A 153 4.19 10.14 0.09
CA THR A 153 4.86 11.15 -0.74
C THR A 153 6.18 11.61 -0.13
N ALA A 154 6.22 11.78 1.20
CA ALA A 154 7.44 12.12 1.93
C ALA A 154 8.48 11.01 1.82
N TRP A 155 8.06 9.75 1.99
CA TRP A 155 8.92 8.58 1.83
C TRP A 155 9.48 8.49 0.41
N ALA A 156 8.64 8.58 -0.61
CA ALA A 156 9.07 8.58 -2.01
C ALA A 156 10.08 9.68 -2.35
N ASN A 157 9.98 10.86 -1.70
CA ASN A 157 10.98 11.92 -1.83
C ASN A 157 12.30 11.52 -1.17
N CYS A 158 12.23 10.96 0.04
CA CYS A 158 13.39 10.57 0.83
C CYS A 158 14.23 9.50 0.12
N ILE A 159 13.59 8.48 -0.44
CA ILE A 159 14.29 7.37 -1.11
C ILE A 159 14.61 7.66 -2.59
N GLU A 160 14.32 8.87 -3.07
CA GLU A 160 14.40 9.24 -4.48
C GLU A 160 13.72 8.23 -5.42
N TYR A 161 12.50 7.82 -5.05
CA TYR A 161 11.78 6.74 -5.72
C TYR A 161 11.77 6.93 -7.25
N GLY A 162 12.08 5.85 -7.96
CA GLY A 162 12.34 5.88 -9.40
C GLY A 162 11.10 6.07 -10.28
N ASP A 163 9.90 6.01 -9.70
CA ASP A 163 8.62 6.20 -10.36
C ASP A 163 7.77 7.25 -9.63
N ASP A 164 6.58 7.55 -10.17
CA ASP A 164 5.60 8.44 -9.57
C ASP A 164 4.23 7.75 -9.54
N PHE A 165 3.78 7.43 -8.32
CA PHE A 165 2.45 6.86 -8.09
C PHE A 165 1.32 7.90 -8.20
N GLY A 166 1.63 9.18 -8.45
CA GLY A 166 0.65 10.21 -8.77
C GLY A 166 -0.22 10.63 -7.58
N SER A 167 -1.26 11.42 -7.88
CA SER A 167 -2.20 11.93 -6.87
C SER A 167 -3.58 12.18 -7.49
N GLY A 168 -4.63 12.24 -6.66
CA GLY A 168 -5.99 12.47 -7.14
C GLY A 168 -6.39 11.47 -8.22
N LYS A 169 -6.69 11.95 -9.44
CA LYS A 169 -7.07 11.14 -10.60
C LYS A 169 -5.89 10.46 -11.32
N THR A 170 -4.66 10.90 -11.10
CA THR A 170 -3.47 10.29 -11.71
C THR A 170 -2.82 9.24 -10.81
N PHE A 171 -3.44 8.95 -9.67
CA PHE A 171 -2.94 7.95 -8.74
C PHE A 171 -2.88 6.57 -9.40
N SER A 172 -1.82 5.81 -9.10
CA SER A 172 -1.65 4.42 -9.52
C SER A 172 -1.31 3.54 -8.32
N LEU A 173 -2.24 2.66 -7.97
CA LEU A 173 -2.09 1.65 -6.92
C LEU A 173 -0.89 0.76 -7.20
N LYS A 174 -0.76 0.30 -8.44
CA LYS A 174 0.36 -0.52 -8.91
C LYS A 174 1.72 0.12 -8.66
N LYS A 175 1.87 1.41 -8.96
CA LYS A 175 3.12 2.13 -8.72
C LYS A 175 3.40 2.38 -7.24
N TYR A 176 2.35 2.58 -6.44
CA TYR A 176 2.48 2.70 -5.01
C TYR A 176 2.89 1.36 -4.37
N TYR A 177 2.26 0.26 -4.78
CA TYR A 177 2.58 -1.09 -4.28
C TYR A 177 4.00 -1.48 -4.66
N LYS A 178 4.47 -1.16 -5.86
CA LYS A 178 5.87 -1.34 -6.24
C LYS A 178 6.85 -0.65 -5.26
N MET A 179 6.56 0.58 -4.84
CA MET A 179 7.40 1.28 -3.84
C MET A 179 7.39 0.55 -2.49
N CYS A 180 6.24 -0.01 -2.12
CA CYS A 180 6.08 -0.78 -0.89
C CYS A 180 6.83 -2.11 -0.97
N ASP A 181 6.80 -2.79 -2.12
CA ASP A 181 7.55 -4.01 -2.39
C ASP A 181 9.07 -3.77 -2.32
N GLU A 182 9.56 -2.65 -2.88
CA GLU A 182 10.98 -2.26 -2.77
C GLU A 182 11.39 -2.10 -1.29
N LEU A 183 10.55 -1.50 -0.45
CA LEU A 183 10.80 -1.41 1.00
C LEU A 183 10.65 -2.77 1.70
N LEU A 184 9.71 -3.61 1.28
CA LEU A 184 9.49 -4.93 1.84
C LEU A 184 10.73 -5.81 1.68
N GLU A 185 11.39 -5.79 0.52
CA GLU A 185 12.64 -6.53 0.30
C GLU A 185 13.76 -6.05 1.23
N GLU A 186 13.93 -4.73 1.41
CA GLU A 186 14.90 -4.17 2.37
C GLU A 186 14.60 -4.57 3.82
N ILE A 187 13.33 -4.70 4.18
CA ILE A 187 12.91 -5.19 5.51
C ILE A 187 13.26 -6.67 5.69
N LYS A 188 13.03 -7.51 4.66
CA LYS A 188 13.32 -8.95 4.71
C LYS A 188 14.82 -9.24 4.91
N ASP A 189 15.68 -8.38 4.38
CA ASP A 189 17.13 -8.50 4.55
C ASP A 189 17.62 -8.03 5.93
N ASN A 190 16.76 -7.38 6.74
CA ASN A 190 17.11 -6.84 8.04
C ASN A 190 16.69 -7.77 9.20
N GLN A 191 17.57 -8.69 9.58
CA GLN A 191 17.30 -9.69 10.63
C GLN A 191 17.03 -9.10 12.02
N GLU A 192 17.66 -7.97 12.37
CA GLU A 192 17.43 -7.28 13.65
C GLU A 192 16.00 -6.76 13.73
N LEU A 193 15.55 -6.07 12.69
CA LEU A 193 14.17 -5.58 12.60
C LEU A 193 13.15 -6.72 12.62
N LEU A 194 13.40 -7.80 11.87
CA LEU A 194 12.49 -8.95 11.85
C LEU A 194 12.35 -9.57 13.24
N LYS A 195 13.43 -9.65 14.02
CA LYS A 195 13.39 -10.12 15.40
C LYS A 195 12.52 -9.20 16.28
N LEU A 196 12.80 -7.89 16.26
CA LEU A 196 12.03 -6.89 17.01
C LEU A 196 10.54 -6.93 16.63
N HIS A 197 10.26 -7.03 15.33
CA HIS A 197 8.89 -7.11 14.83
C HIS A 197 8.19 -8.41 15.25
N SER A 198 8.87 -9.56 15.24
CA SER A 198 8.32 -10.83 15.73
C SER A 198 7.92 -10.77 17.21
N GLU A 199 8.73 -10.08 18.03
CA GLU A 199 8.40 -9.83 19.44
C GLU A 199 7.15 -8.95 19.59
N ARG A 200 6.98 -7.93 18.74
CA ARG A 200 5.73 -7.14 18.66
C ARG A 200 4.55 -8.00 18.24
N MET A 201 4.67 -8.78 17.16
CA MET A 201 3.59 -9.64 16.65
C MET A 201 3.06 -10.59 17.72
N THR A 202 3.96 -11.17 18.53
CA THR A 202 3.58 -12.08 19.63
C THR A 202 2.68 -11.39 20.68
N LYS A 203 2.82 -10.07 20.86
CA LYS A 203 2.05 -9.28 21.82
C LYS A 203 0.76 -8.72 21.23
N GLU A 204 0.85 -8.21 20.01
CA GLU A 204 -0.17 -7.31 19.43
C GLU A 204 -1.10 -7.97 18.41
N ALA A 205 -0.60 -8.94 17.65
CA ALA A 205 -1.36 -9.58 16.57
C ALA A 205 -1.96 -10.92 17.02
N LYS A 206 -3.24 -11.14 16.70
CA LYS A 206 -3.94 -12.39 17.00
C LYS A 206 -4.37 -13.09 15.71
N GLU A 207 -3.73 -14.22 15.43
CA GLU A 207 -4.21 -15.22 14.45
C GLU A 207 -4.30 -14.73 13.00
N TYR A 208 -3.38 -13.86 12.56
CA TYR A 208 -3.19 -13.53 11.14
C TYR A 208 -1.71 -13.28 10.82
N ASP A 209 -1.39 -13.36 9.54
CA ASP A 209 -0.09 -12.98 8.99
C ASP A 209 -0.33 -11.90 7.93
N ASP A 210 0.29 -10.74 8.08
CA ASP A 210 0.20 -9.61 7.14
C ASP A 210 1.31 -9.62 6.08
N LYS A 211 2.21 -10.63 6.11
CA LYS A 211 3.42 -10.67 5.29
C LYS A 211 4.25 -9.39 5.39
N LEU A 212 4.28 -8.78 6.57
CA LEU A 212 4.99 -7.53 6.89
C LEU A 212 4.41 -6.28 6.20
N HIS A 213 3.25 -6.34 5.53
CA HIS A 213 2.68 -5.18 4.84
C HIS A 213 2.29 -4.05 5.81
N ILE A 214 1.89 -4.36 7.05
CA ILE A 214 1.63 -3.35 8.07
C ILE A 214 2.96 -2.77 8.56
N LEU A 215 4.03 -3.58 8.67
CA LEU A 215 5.37 -3.09 9.02
C LEU A 215 5.92 -2.12 7.96
N VAL A 216 5.72 -2.40 6.68
CA VAL A 216 6.08 -1.49 5.58
C VAL A 216 5.41 -0.12 5.77
N TYR A 217 4.11 -0.12 6.05
CA TYR A 217 3.40 1.13 6.35
C TYR A 217 3.92 1.79 7.63
N ASP A 218 4.15 1.03 8.69
CA ASP A 218 4.59 1.54 9.98
C ASP A 218 5.95 2.24 9.88
N VAL A 219 6.89 1.70 9.11
CA VAL A 219 8.17 2.34 8.82
C VAL A 219 7.98 3.67 8.10
N ILE A 220 7.14 3.69 7.05
CA ILE A 220 6.84 4.91 6.27
C ILE A 220 6.19 5.97 7.15
N TYR A 221 5.20 5.56 7.96
CA TYR A 221 4.46 6.42 8.86
C TYR A 221 5.37 6.99 9.94
N CYS A 222 6.10 6.14 10.67
CA CYS A 222 6.99 6.56 11.75
C CYS A 222 8.08 7.50 11.24
N ALA A 223 8.63 7.24 10.05
CA ALA A 223 9.64 8.11 9.46
C ALA A 223 9.13 9.55 9.26
N TYR A 224 7.88 9.69 8.84
CA TYR A 224 7.22 10.99 8.70
C TYR A 224 6.82 11.60 10.04
N THR A 225 6.02 10.87 10.84
CA THR A 225 5.39 11.36 12.06
C THR A 225 6.41 11.74 13.13
N TYR A 226 7.46 10.93 13.30
CA TYR A 226 8.49 11.16 14.33
C TYR A 226 9.74 11.84 13.80
N GLY A 227 9.67 12.36 12.57
CA GLY A 227 10.71 13.21 12.00
C GLY A 227 12.06 12.51 11.81
N PHE A 228 12.09 11.23 11.42
CA PHE A 228 13.35 10.52 11.17
C PHE A 228 14.16 11.15 10.03
N TYR A 229 13.53 12.01 9.23
CA TYR A 229 14.16 12.81 8.20
C TYR A 229 14.91 14.05 8.71
N GLN A 230 14.78 14.41 9.99
CA GLN A 230 15.48 15.56 10.56
C GLN A 230 17.00 15.31 10.41
N ASN A 231 17.67 16.17 9.64
CA ASN A 231 19.07 16.10 9.18
C ASN A 231 19.34 15.38 7.84
N MET A 232 18.33 14.82 7.18
CA MET A 232 18.47 14.38 5.79
C MET A 232 18.19 15.54 4.83
N SER A 233 19.06 15.74 3.84
CA SER A 233 18.75 16.63 2.71
C SER A 233 17.73 15.95 1.80
N ILE A 234 16.45 15.99 2.17
CA ILE A 234 15.38 15.50 1.30
C ILE A 234 15.27 16.45 0.11
N SER A 235 15.75 16.01 -1.06
CA SER A 235 15.43 16.68 -2.31
C SER A 235 13.92 16.68 -2.49
N LYS A 236 13.29 17.87 -2.53
CA LYS A 236 11.93 18.03 -3.04
C LYS A 236 11.97 17.87 -4.57
N THR A 237 12.26 16.65 -5.03
CA THR A 237 12.27 16.32 -6.45
C THR A 237 10.88 16.59 -6.99
N SER A 238 10.75 17.59 -7.87
CA SER A 238 9.46 18.01 -8.39
C SER A 238 8.75 16.84 -9.10
N ILE A 239 7.42 16.83 -9.11
CA ILE A 239 6.61 15.84 -9.85
C ILE A 239 7.08 15.75 -11.30
N LYS A 240 7.38 16.89 -11.94
CA LYS A 240 7.90 16.94 -13.33
C LYS A 240 9.21 16.16 -13.47
N GLU A 241 10.08 16.25 -12.49
CA GLU A 241 11.36 15.54 -12.47
C GLU A 241 11.18 14.05 -12.20
N ARG A 242 10.24 13.66 -11.34
CA ARG A 242 9.89 12.24 -11.13
C ARG A 242 9.34 11.60 -12.40
N ILE A 243 8.38 12.27 -13.07
CA ILE A 243 7.83 11.82 -14.36
C ILE A 243 8.96 11.70 -15.41
N ARG A 244 9.89 12.65 -15.45
CA ARG A 244 11.05 12.60 -16.34
C ARG A 244 11.96 11.40 -16.04
N ARG A 245 12.26 11.15 -14.76
CA ARG A 245 13.07 10.00 -14.31
C ARG A 245 12.39 8.67 -14.66
N ALA A 246 11.10 8.54 -14.38
CA ALA A 246 10.30 7.36 -14.71
C ALA A 246 10.29 7.09 -16.23
N SER A 247 10.06 8.14 -17.05
CA SER A 247 10.10 8.04 -18.51
C SER A 247 11.48 7.65 -19.03
N ASN A 248 12.55 8.21 -18.45
CA ASN A 248 13.91 7.86 -18.82
C ASN A 248 14.23 6.40 -18.45
N ARG A 249 13.79 5.93 -17.29
CA ARG A 249 13.99 4.53 -16.86
C ARG A 249 13.25 3.57 -17.79
N GLN A 250 11.99 3.84 -18.12
CA GLN A 250 11.24 3.04 -19.10
C GLN A 250 11.99 2.94 -20.43
N LYS A 251 12.54 4.06 -20.93
CA LYS A 251 13.36 4.05 -22.15
C LYS A 251 14.64 3.24 -21.99
N MET A 252 15.27 3.24 -20.81
CA MET A 252 16.45 2.41 -20.55
C MET A 252 16.11 0.93 -20.54
N ASP A 253 14.99 0.55 -19.91
CA ASP A 253 14.51 -0.84 -19.88
C ASP A 253 14.15 -1.32 -21.30
N ASP A 254 13.47 -0.48 -22.09
CA ASP A 254 13.15 -0.75 -23.50
C ASP A 254 14.45 -0.95 -24.32
N LEU A 255 15.46 -0.09 -24.11
CA LEU A 255 16.75 -0.19 -24.79
C LEU A 255 17.55 -1.43 -24.36
N GLN A 256 17.50 -1.82 -23.08
CA GLN A 256 18.11 -3.06 -22.60
C GLN A 256 17.49 -4.29 -23.25
N ASN A 257 16.17 -4.34 -23.38
CA ASN A 257 15.47 -5.41 -24.08
C ASN A 257 15.86 -5.48 -25.57
N ILE A 258 16.03 -4.33 -26.23
CA ILE A 258 16.52 -4.26 -27.61
C ILE A 258 17.95 -4.80 -27.71
N ILE A 259 18.83 -4.43 -26.78
CA ILE A 259 20.23 -4.91 -26.75
C ILE A 259 20.25 -6.43 -26.57
N LEU A 260 19.53 -6.97 -25.58
CA LEU A 260 19.42 -8.42 -25.36
C LEU A 260 18.96 -9.16 -26.62
N THR A 261 17.90 -8.66 -27.26
CA THR A 261 17.38 -9.24 -28.51
C THR A 261 18.42 -9.17 -29.65
N ALA A 262 19.18 -8.08 -29.74
CA ALA A 262 20.23 -7.93 -30.75
C ALA A 262 21.41 -8.87 -30.49
N GLU A 263 21.82 -9.03 -29.23
CA GLU A 263 22.89 -9.96 -28.82
C GLU A 263 22.51 -11.41 -29.13
N GLU A 264 21.27 -11.81 -28.88
CA GLU A 264 20.76 -13.14 -29.26
C GLU A 264 20.83 -13.36 -30.77
N ARG A 265 20.43 -12.38 -31.58
CA ARG A 265 20.52 -12.44 -33.05
C ARG A 265 21.95 -12.52 -33.54
N ILE A 266 22.88 -11.77 -32.94
CA ILE A 266 24.32 -11.84 -33.28
C ILE A 266 24.85 -13.25 -32.99
N LYS A 267 24.52 -13.79 -31.82
CA LYS A 267 24.95 -15.15 -31.42
C LYS A 267 24.40 -16.21 -32.37
N GLN A 268 23.14 -16.08 -32.80
CA GLN A 268 22.54 -16.98 -33.77
C GLN A 268 23.25 -16.88 -35.14
N ALA A 269 23.45 -15.67 -35.65
CA ALA A 269 24.14 -15.45 -36.92
C ALA A 269 25.57 -16.00 -36.89
N GLN A 270 26.30 -15.84 -35.78
CA GLN A 270 27.64 -16.41 -35.59
C GLN A 270 27.63 -17.94 -35.57
N GLY A 271 26.61 -18.56 -34.97
CA GLY A 271 26.43 -20.01 -34.99
C GLY A 271 26.07 -20.57 -36.38
N GLU A 272 25.53 -19.74 -37.27
CA GLU A 272 25.17 -20.10 -38.64
C GLU A 272 26.30 -19.86 -39.66
N ILE A 273 27.43 -19.26 -39.26
CA ILE A 273 28.61 -19.09 -40.12
C ILE A 273 29.19 -20.47 -40.43
N LYS A 274 28.89 -21.00 -41.61
CA LYS A 274 29.55 -22.18 -42.15
C LYS A 274 30.97 -21.82 -42.58
N PRO A 275 31.98 -22.65 -42.28
CA PRO A 275 33.33 -22.45 -42.81
C PRO A 275 33.27 -22.44 -44.34
N LEU A 276 33.95 -21.47 -44.95
CA LEU A 276 34.08 -21.38 -46.40
C LEU A 276 34.75 -22.67 -46.93
N PRO A 277 34.30 -23.23 -48.07
CA PRO A 277 34.95 -24.39 -48.65
C PRO A 277 36.43 -24.08 -48.93
N ASP A 278 37.32 -24.97 -48.52
CA ASP A 278 38.73 -24.88 -48.85
C ASP A 278 38.90 -25.09 -50.37
N LEU A 279 39.24 -24.00 -51.08
CA LEU A 279 39.48 -24.00 -52.52
C LEU A 279 40.94 -24.28 -52.87
N THR A 280 41.79 -24.68 -51.92
CA THR A 280 43.16 -25.09 -52.23
C THR A 280 43.20 -26.52 -52.77
N GLY A 281 42.74 -26.68 -54.02
CA GLY A 281 43.02 -27.85 -54.83
C GLY A 281 44.53 -27.97 -55.11
N LYS A 282 45.25 -28.68 -54.25
CA LYS A 282 46.55 -29.27 -54.57
C LYS A 282 46.54 -30.76 -54.21
N GLN A 283 46.39 -31.58 -55.24
CA GLN A 283 46.86 -32.97 -55.21
C GLN A 283 48.39 -32.95 -55.19
N VAL A 284 48.98 -33.73 -54.29
CA VAL A 284 50.35 -34.25 -54.42
C VAL A 284 50.23 -35.74 -54.65
#